data_AF-A0A8T7BPV0-F1
#
_entry.id   AF-A0A8T7BPV0-F1
#
_cell.length_a   1.000
_cell.length_b   1.000
_cell.length_c   1.000
_cell.angle_alpha   90.00
_cell.angle_beta   90.00
_cell.angle_gamma   90.00
#
_symmetry.space_group_name_H-M   'P 1'
#
loop_
_entity.id
_entity.type
_entity.pdbx_description
1 polymer ?
#
loop_
_entity_poly.entity_id
_entity_poly.type
_entity_poly.pdbx_seq_one_letter_code
_entity_poly.pdbx_strand_id
1 'polypeptide(L)' 'PDNAICQALLEAVDGPILSTSLILPDDDTPMFDPEDIEDKLGKQIDLIIDGGMIGVDVTTVIDLTEKSPVVIREGKGKVH' A
#
# COMPACT_ATOMS: atom_id res chain seq x y z
N PRO A 1 -6.81 6.16 -2.65
CA PRO A 1 -5.73 5.62 -3.52
C PRO A 1 -6.01 5.96 -4.99
N ASP A 2 -5.02 6.34 -5.78
CA ASP A 2 -5.21 6.58 -7.22
C ASP A 2 -5.07 5.27 -8.01
N ASN A 3 -6.03 4.36 -7.79
CA ASN A 3 -6.11 3.05 -8.41
C ASN A 3 -7.59 2.64 -8.50
N ALA A 4 -8.04 2.23 -9.69
CA ALA A 4 -9.46 1.94 -9.94
C ALA A 4 -10.01 0.77 -9.12
N ILE A 5 -9.20 -0.28 -8.88
CA ILE A 5 -9.59 -1.43 -8.05
C ILE A 5 -9.79 -0.97 -6.61
N CYS A 6 -8.84 -0.21 -6.05
CA CYS A 6 -8.97 0.32 -4.70
C CYS A 6 -10.19 1.25 -4.53
N GLN A 7 -10.50 2.07 -5.54
CA GLN A 7 -11.69 2.94 -5.50
C GLN A 7 -12.97 2.12 -5.51
N ALA A 8 -13.08 1.12 -6.38
CA ALA A 8 -14.24 0.23 -6.42
C ALA A 8 -14.45 -0.53 -5.10
N LEU A 9 -13.36 -0.96 -4.43
CA LEU A 9 -13.44 -1.58 -3.10
C LEU A 9 -13.95 -0.60 -2.04
N LEU A 10 -13.49 0.65 -2.04
CA LEU A 10 -13.96 1.68 -1.11
C LEU A 10 -15.43 2.06 -1.35
N GLU A 11 -15.89 2.05 -2.61
CA GLU A 11 -17.30 2.29 -2.95
C GLU A 11 -18.21 1.14 -2.50
N ALA A 12 -17.69 -0.10 -2.50
CA ALA A 12 -18.45 -1.28 -2.10
C ALA A 12 -18.52 -1.48 -0.57
N VAL A 13 -17.63 -0.85 0.19
CA VAL A 13 -17.55 -0.96 1.65
C VAL A 13 -18.15 0.27 2.30
N ASP A 14 -19.14 0.08 3.19
CA ASP A 14 -19.76 1.16 3.98
C ASP A 14 -18.84 1.66 5.12
N GLY A 15 -17.60 2.06 4.79
CA GLY A 15 -16.63 2.54 5.77
C GLY A 15 -15.19 2.56 5.27
N PRO A 16 -14.24 3.04 6.10
CA PRO A 16 -12.83 3.04 5.78
C PRO A 16 -12.27 1.60 5.78
N ILE A 17 -11.33 1.34 4.87
CA ILE A 17 -10.55 0.10 4.85
C ILE A 17 -9.24 0.35 5.61
N LEU A 18 -8.99 -0.44 6.65
CA LEU A 18 -7.69 -0.48 7.31
C LEU A 18 -6.72 -1.28 6.44
N SER A 19 -5.60 -0.67 6.05
CA SER A 19 -4.61 -1.30 5.18
C SER A 19 -3.19 -0.90 5.58
N THR A 20 -2.22 -1.74 5.21
CA THR A 20 -0.79 -1.45 5.29
C THR A 20 -0.12 -1.84 3.97
N SER A 21 1.07 -1.29 3.70
CA SER A 21 1.93 -1.82 2.63
C SER A 21 2.31 -3.27 2.95
N LEU A 22 2.30 -4.13 1.93
CA LEU A 22 2.69 -5.53 2.06
C LEU A 22 4.23 -5.65 2.02
N ILE A 23 4.86 -5.34 3.15
CA ILE A 23 6.30 -5.48 3.37
C ILE A 23 6.47 -6.59 4.41
N LEU A 24 7.20 -7.66 4.07
CA LEU A 24 7.42 -8.77 4.99
C LEU A 24 8.44 -8.40 6.07
N PRO A 25 8.50 -9.15 7.20
CA PRO A 25 9.60 -9.04 8.13
C PRO A 25 10.93 -9.19 7.40
N ASP A 26 11.90 -8.36 7.77
CA ASP A 26 13.26 -8.33 7.21
C ASP A 26 13.38 -7.86 5.74
N ASP A 27 12.28 -7.45 5.09
CA ASP A 27 12.30 -6.86 3.75
C ASP A 27 12.23 -5.32 3.80
N ASP A 28 12.96 -4.66 2.90
CA ASP A 28 12.96 -3.19 2.76
C ASP A 28 11.92 -2.68 1.74
N THR A 29 11.42 -3.56 0.87
CA THR A 29 10.53 -3.22 -0.24
C THR A 29 9.23 -4.02 -0.21
N PRO A 30 8.12 -3.44 -0.71
CA PRO A 30 6.86 -4.18 -0.77
C PRO A 30 6.92 -5.31 -1.80
N MET A 31 6.19 -6.39 -1.51
CA MET A 31 5.87 -7.40 -2.52
C MET A 31 4.94 -6.79 -3.58
N PHE A 32 5.18 -7.11 -4.85
CA PHE A 32 4.44 -6.55 -6.00
C PHE A 32 4.05 -7.58 -7.05
N ASP A 33 4.61 -8.79 -7.00
CA ASP A 33 4.28 -9.88 -7.93
C ASP A 33 3.17 -10.77 -7.32
N PRO A 34 1.99 -10.87 -7.97
CA PRO A 34 0.90 -11.71 -7.49
C PRO A 34 1.25 -13.20 -7.35
N GLU A 35 2.10 -13.74 -8.23
CA GLU A 35 2.50 -15.16 -8.17
C GLU A 35 3.36 -15.41 -6.93
N ASP A 36 4.32 -14.54 -6.65
CA ASP A 36 5.14 -14.62 -5.43
C ASP A 36 4.30 -14.44 -4.15
N ILE A 37 3.27 -13.58 -4.19
CA ILE A 37 2.36 -13.36 -3.06
C ILE A 37 1.52 -14.61 -2.80
N GLU A 38 0.95 -15.24 -3.82
CA GLU A 38 0.20 -16.50 -3.70
C GLU A 38 1.09 -17.61 -3.11
N ASP A 39 2.29 -17.79 -3.65
CA ASP A 39 3.23 -18.82 -3.20
C ASP A 39 3.64 -18.66 -1.73
N LYS A 40 3.88 -17.42 -1.27
CA LYS A 40 4.30 -17.15 0.12
C LYS A 40 3.14 -17.06 1.11
N LEU A 41 2.02 -16.46 0.70
CA LEU A 41 0.96 -16.01 1.61
C LEU A 41 -0.43 -16.56 1.29
N GLY A 42 -0.67 -17.21 0.14
CA GLY A 42 -2.02 -17.62 -0.29
C GLY A 42 -2.76 -18.52 0.70
N LYS A 43 -2.03 -19.28 1.53
CA LYS A 43 -2.62 -20.11 2.61
C LYS A 43 -2.87 -19.37 3.92
N GLN A 44 -2.46 -18.12 4.02
CA GLN A 44 -2.49 -17.28 5.23
C GLN A 44 -3.47 -16.11 5.11
N ILE A 45 -4.02 -15.86 3.92
CA ILE A 45 -4.96 -14.77 3.63
C ILE A 45 -6.18 -15.29 2.88
N ASP A 46 -7.33 -14.62 3.05
CA ASP A 46 -8.60 -15.10 2.48
C ASP A 46 -8.75 -14.80 0.98
N LEU A 47 -8.07 -13.77 0.47
CA LEU A 47 -8.23 -13.29 -0.90
C LEU A 47 -6.99 -12.52 -1.38
N ILE A 48 -6.61 -12.77 -2.64
CA ILE A 48 -5.69 -11.95 -3.42
C ILE A 48 -6.44 -11.36 -4.61
N ILE A 49 -6.27 -10.06 -4.84
CA ILE A 49 -6.80 -9.36 -6.02
C ILE A 49 -5.62 -8.98 -6.90
N ASP A 50 -5.50 -9.64 -8.04
CA ASP A 50 -4.48 -9.34 -9.04
C ASP A 50 -4.84 -8.05 -9.80
N GLY A 51 -4.05 -7.01 -9.59
CA GLY A 51 -4.14 -5.71 -10.29
C GLY A 51 -3.08 -5.50 -11.36
N GLY A 52 -2.34 -6.56 -11.74
CA GLY A 52 -1.16 -6.52 -12.59
C GLY A 52 0.08 -5.98 -11.87
N MET A 53 1.14 -5.71 -12.64
CA MET A 53 2.38 -5.14 -12.10
C MET A 53 2.16 -3.68 -11.66
N ILE A 54 2.14 -3.46 -10.34
CA ILE A 54 2.04 -2.13 -9.73
C ILE A 54 3.45 -1.68 -9.31
N GLY A 55 3.76 -0.39 -9.46
CA GLY A 55 5.05 0.16 -9.06
C GLY A 55 5.33 -0.02 -7.55
N VAL A 56 6.59 -0.25 -7.21
CA VAL A 56 7.06 -0.50 -5.83
C VAL A 56 7.31 0.78 -5.02
N ASP A 57 7.13 1.96 -5.62
CA ASP A 57 7.38 3.23 -4.96
C ASP A 57 6.40 3.44 -3.80
N VAL A 58 6.95 3.58 -2.60
CA VAL A 58 6.16 3.85 -1.39
C VAL A 58 5.62 5.28 -1.38
N THR A 59 4.59 5.51 -0.55
CA THR A 59 4.05 6.85 -0.32
C THR A 59 5.00 7.70 0.53
N THR A 60 5.00 9.00 0.24
CA THR A 60 5.56 10.01 1.14
C THR A 60 4.67 10.13 2.37
N VAL A 61 5.27 10.11 3.56
CA VAL A 61 4.59 10.27 4.85
C VAL A 61 5.00 11.60 5.45
N ILE A 62 4.01 12.45 5.71
CA ILE A 62 4.19 13.77 6.29
C ILE A 62 3.44 13.80 7.63
N ASP A 63 4.16 14.13 8.70
CA ASP A 63 3.57 14.41 10.01
C ASP A 63 3.07 15.86 10.04
N LEU A 64 1.78 16.02 10.35
CA LEU A 64 1.08 17.30 10.44
C LEU A 64 0.64 17.63 11.87
N THR A 65 1.16 16.93 12.88
CA THR A 65 0.85 17.18 14.30
C THR A 65 1.64 18.37 14.87
N GLU A 66 2.76 18.70 14.24
CA GLU A 66 3.62 19.84 14.60
C GLU A 66 3.17 21.14 13.94
N LYS A 67 3.72 22.28 14.41
CA LYS A 67 3.43 23.61 13.82
C LYS A 67 3.82 23.73 12.35
N SER A 68 4.84 23.01 11.93
CA SER A 68 5.30 22.94 10.54
C SER A 68 5.30 21.48 10.09
N PRO A 69 4.88 21.16 8.86
CA PRO A 69 4.92 19.78 8.34
C PRO A 69 6.32 19.17 8.43
N VAL A 70 6.41 17.92 8.88
CA VAL A 70 7.67 17.17 8.97
C VAL A 70 7.61 15.97 8.05
N VAL A 71 8.59 15.80 7.17
CA VAL A 71 8.71 14.58 6.35
C VAL A 71 9.24 13.45 7.21
N ILE A 72 8.43 12.42 7.40
CA ILE A 72 8.80 11.20 8.14
C ILE A 72 9.36 10.13 7.17
N ARG A 73 8.85 10.12 5.94
CA ARG A 73 9.34 9.25 4.86
C ARG A 73 9.17 9.95 3.52
N GLU A 74 10.22 10.02 2.73
CA GLU A 74 10.12 10.46 1.33
C GLU A 74 9.81 9.26 0.42
N GLY A 75 8.88 9.46 -0.52
CA GLY A 75 8.45 8.46 -1.48
C GLY A 75 7.95 9.13 -2.77
N LYS A 76 6.98 8.52 -3.46
CA LYS A 76 6.46 9.01 -4.76
C LYS A 76 5.83 10.41 -4.70
N GLY A 77 5.35 10.83 -3.52
CA GLY A 77 4.71 12.13 -3.34
C GLY A 77 5.76 13.23 -3.26
N LYS A 78 5.75 14.16 -4.22
CA LYS A 78 6.71 15.27 -4.25
C LYS A 78 6.56 16.19 -3.04
N VAL A 79 7.68 16.47 -2.37
CA VAL A 79 7.75 17.43 -1.25
C VAL A 79 8.18 18.79 -1.79
N HIS A 80 7.48 19.86 -1.39
CA HIS A 80 7.73 21.24 -1.79
C HIS A 80 7.65 22.18 -0.60
#